data_AF-A0A1I1LBV7-F1
#
_entry.id   AF-A0A1I1LBV7-F1
#
_cell.length_a   1.000
_cell.length_b   1.000
_cell.length_c   1.000
_cell.angle_alpha   90.00
_cell.angle_beta   90.00
_cell.angle_gamma   90.00
#
_symmetry.space_group_name_H-M   'P 1'
#
loop_
_entity.id
_entity.type
_entity.pdbx_description
1 polymer ?
#
loop_
_entity_poly.entity_id
_entity_poly.type
_entity_poly.pdbx_seq_one_letter_code
_entity_poly.pdbx_strand_id
1 'polypeptide(L)'
;MPRERVWDEEETIILVYEYFNTKGQPLHLIKNKCHEISSFLRKREEFLTGKSVSEIFRNDAGIYMHWCRIRCVDPDTKYNGMKGSDMQIKVFDNFIKDFPGMKAKAEKIYNKYR
;
A
#
# COMPACT_ATOMS: atom_id res chain seq x y z
N MET A 1 16.84 19.03 3.67
CA MET A 1 16.19 18.03 2.81
C MET A 1 14.76 17.87 3.29
N PRO A 2 13.74 17.85 2.42
CA PRO A 2 12.40 17.50 2.88
C PRO A 2 12.47 16.08 3.45
N ARG A 3 12.11 15.89 4.72
CA ARG A 3 11.98 14.54 5.29
C ARG A 3 10.91 13.83 4.49
N GLU A 4 11.24 12.69 3.88
CA GLU A 4 10.23 11.83 3.28
C GLU A 4 9.13 11.57 4.31
N ARG A 5 7.87 11.82 3.92
CA ARG A 5 6.75 11.61 4.82
C ARG A 5 6.65 10.13 5.14
N VAL A 6 6.71 9.81 6.43
CA VAL A 6 6.57 8.44 6.93
C VAL A 6 5.24 7.88 6.46
N TRP A 7 5.25 6.62 6.02
CA TRP A 7 4.04 5.91 5.63
C TRP A 7 3.10 5.79 6.81
N ASP A 8 1.87 6.28 6.63
CA ASP A 8 0.85 6.23 7.69
C ASP A 8 0.05 4.91 7.66
N GLU A 9 -0.81 4.73 8.65
CA GLU A 9 -1.63 3.51 8.79
C GLU A 9 -2.64 3.36 7.64
N GLU A 10 -3.28 4.45 7.17
CA GLU A 10 -4.21 4.38 6.03
C GLU A 10 -3.48 3.96 4.76
N GLU A 11 -2.32 4.57 4.47
CA GLU A 11 -1.50 4.20 3.31
C GLU A 11 -1.07 2.73 3.39
N THR A 12 -0.69 2.27 4.57
CA THR A 12 -0.25 0.87 4.77
C THR A 12 -1.41 -0.12 4.63
N ILE A 13 -2.62 0.22 5.10
CA ILE A 13 -3.83 -0.59 4.90
C ILE A 13 -4.10 -0.77 3.41
N ILE A 14 -4.02 0.30 2.62
CA ILE A 14 -4.23 0.24 1.17
C ILE A 14 -3.19 -0.64 0.49
N LEU A 15 -1.90 -0.48 0.83
CA LEU A 15 -0.84 -1.31 0.27
C LEU A 15 -1.04 -2.80 0.55
N VAL A 16 -1.38 -3.16 1.79
CA VAL A 16 -1.58 -4.56 2.18
C VAL A 16 -2.87 -5.12 1.57
N TYR A 17 -3.96 -4.35 1.55
CA TYR A 17 -5.20 -4.75 0.89
C TYR A 17 -4.97 -5.09 -0.57
N GLU A 18 -4.29 -4.22 -1.31
CA GLU A 18 -4.04 -4.45 -2.73
C GLU A 18 -2.97 -5.51 -2.98
N TYR A 19 -2.05 -5.74 -2.04
CA TYR A 19 -1.20 -6.93 -2.05
C TYR A 19 -2.06 -8.21 -2.06
N PHE A 20 -3.03 -8.35 -1.15
CA PHE A 20 -3.90 -9.54 -1.13
C PHE A 20 -4.74 -9.69 -2.41
N ASN A 21 -5.20 -8.59 -3.02
CA ASN A 21 -5.95 -8.63 -4.28
C ASN A 21 -5.10 -9.01 -5.49
N THR A 22 -3.79 -8.75 -5.44
CA THR A 22 -2.87 -8.92 -6.57
C THR A 22 -1.86 -10.06 -6.39
N LYS A 23 -1.76 -10.66 -5.19
CA LYS A 23 -0.84 -11.77 -4.96
C LYS A 23 -1.19 -12.94 -5.88
N GLY A 24 -0.18 -13.46 -6.58
CA GLY A 24 -0.33 -14.52 -7.58
C GLY A 24 -0.74 -14.04 -8.99
N GLN A 25 -1.01 -12.75 -9.20
CA GLN A 25 -1.29 -12.21 -10.53
C GLN A 25 0.00 -12.00 -11.36
N PRO A 26 -0.11 -11.92 -12.70
CA PRO A 26 0.99 -11.52 -13.56
C PRO A 26 1.57 -10.14 -13.22
N LEU A 27 2.87 -9.96 -13.44
CA LEU A 27 3.60 -8.73 -13.09
C LEU A 27 2.99 -7.45 -13.70
N HIS A 28 2.43 -7.51 -14.90
CA HIS A 28 1.81 -6.34 -15.53
C HIS A 28 0.56 -5.87 -14.77
N LEU A 29 -0.25 -6.78 -14.20
CA LEU A 29 -1.40 -6.42 -13.37
C LEU A 29 -0.96 -5.83 -12.04
N ILE A 30 0.10 -6.37 -11.42
CA ILE A 30 0.69 -5.80 -10.21
C ILE A 30 1.18 -4.37 -10.47
N LYS A 31 1.85 -4.13 -11.60
CA LYS A 31 2.32 -2.79 -12.00
C LYS A 31 1.16 -1.82 -12.25
N ASN A 32 0.11 -2.25 -12.96
CA ASN A 32 -1.09 -1.44 -13.16
C ASN A 32 -1.72 -1.05 -11.81
N LYS A 33 -1.80 -2.01 -10.88
CA LYS A 33 -2.31 -1.73 -9.55
C LYS A 33 -1.42 -0.76 -8.77
N CYS A 34 -0.09 -0.86 -8.89
CA CYS A 34 0.83 0.10 -8.28
C CYS A 34 0.57 1.53 -8.79
N HIS A 35 0.28 1.68 -10.08
CA HIS A 35 -0.07 2.96 -10.68
C HIS A 35 -1.40 3.51 -10.12
N GLU A 36 -2.43 2.66 -9.99
CA GLU A 36 -3.71 3.04 -9.37
C GLU A 36 -3.54 3.51 -7.92
N ILE A 37 -2.75 2.78 -7.12
CA ILE A 37 -2.43 3.16 -5.73
C ILE A 37 -1.69 4.49 -5.69
N SER A 38 -0.68 4.68 -6.54
CA SER A 38 0.10 5.92 -6.67
C SER A 38 -0.82 7.11 -6.96
N SER A 39 -1.72 6.98 -7.93
CA SER A 39 -2.72 7.99 -8.26
C SER A 39 -3.65 8.30 -7.08
N PHE A 40 -4.17 7.26 -6.41
CA PHE A 40 -5.03 7.40 -5.25
C PHE A 40 -4.34 8.13 -4.09
N LEU A 41 -3.12 7.73 -3.74
CA LEU A 41 -2.37 8.32 -2.61
C LEU A 41 -2.01 9.78 -2.87
N ARG A 42 -1.72 10.16 -4.12
CA ARG A 42 -1.53 11.57 -4.50
C ARG A 42 -2.80 12.38 -4.31
N LYS A 43 -3.95 11.90 -4.82
CA LYS A 43 -5.25 12.58 -4.63
C LYS A 43 -5.60 12.74 -3.16
N ARG A 44 -5.38 11.69 -2.36
CA ARG A 44 -5.55 11.74 -0.90
C ARG A 44 -4.67 12.83 -0.28
N GLU A 45 -3.40 12.91 -0.67
CA GLU A 45 -2.48 13.90 -0.12
C GLU A 45 -2.86 15.34 -0.53
N GLU A 46 -3.31 15.54 -1.76
CA GLU A 46 -3.85 16.82 -2.23
C GLU A 46 -5.09 17.22 -1.43
N PHE A 47 -6.00 16.27 -1.18
CA PHE A 47 -7.19 16.46 -0.35
C PHE A 47 -6.84 16.85 1.09
N LEU A 48 -5.86 16.17 1.69
CA LEU A 48 -5.46 16.41 3.10
C LEU A 48 -4.70 17.73 3.29
N THR A 49 -3.93 18.15 2.30
CA THR A 49 -3.04 19.31 2.43
C THR A 49 -3.54 20.57 1.73
N GLY A 50 -4.49 20.43 0.80
CA GLY A 50 -4.96 21.50 -0.08
C GLY A 50 -3.90 21.98 -1.09
N LYS A 51 -2.83 21.19 -1.32
CA LYS A 51 -1.69 21.55 -2.18
C LYS A 51 -1.47 20.48 -3.24
N SER A 52 -1.04 20.91 -4.43
CA SER A 52 -0.63 19.98 -5.49
C SER A 52 0.54 19.12 -5.03
N VAL A 53 0.50 17.84 -5.37
CA VAL A 53 1.53 16.89 -4.95
C VAL A 53 2.50 16.61 -6.09
N SER A 54 3.79 16.51 -5.77
CA SER A 54 4.82 16.20 -6.77
C SER A 54 4.68 14.78 -7.31
N GLU A 55 5.02 14.56 -8.58
CA GLU A 55 5.06 13.24 -9.21
C GLU A 55 6.07 12.26 -8.58
N ILE A 56 6.97 12.72 -7.72
CA ILE A 56 7.86 11.82 -6.97
C ILE A 56 7.18 11.23 -5.73
N PHE A 57 6.13 11.88 -5.21
CA PHE A 57 5.41 11.42 -4.02
C PHE A 57 4.69 10.11 -4.34
N ARG A 58 4.98 9.09 -3.52
CA ARG A 58 4.35 7.76 -3.59
C ARG A 58 4.30 7.22 -5.03
N ASN A 59 5.38 7.42 -5.78
CA ASN A 59 5.48 6.98 -7.17
C ASN A 59 5.45 5.45 -7.31
N ASP A 60 5.25 4.99 -8.54
CA ASP A 60 5.03 3.58 -8.87
C ASP A 60 6.17 2.68 -8.38
N ALA A 61 7.42 3.15 -8.49
CA ALA A 61 8.59 2.43 -7.96
C ALA A 61 8.54 2.28 -6.44
N GLY A 62 8.17 3.35 -5.72
CA GLY A 62 7.96 3.33 -4.28
C GLY A 62 6.85 2.37 -3.86
N ILE A 63 5.70 2.41 -4.56
CA ILE A 63 4.59 1.47 -4.31
C ILE A 63 5.05 0.03 -4.52
N TYR A 64 5.72 -0.25 -5.64
CA TYR A 64 6.19 -1.59 -5.97
C TYR A 64 7.22 -2.13 -4.96
N MET A 65 8.12 -1.28 -4.47
CA MET A 65 9.05 -1.62 -3.39
C MET A 65 8.32 -2.02 -2.11
N HIS A 66 7.26 -1.29 -1.75
CA HIS A 66 6.43 -1.64 -0.60
C HIS A 66 5.65 -2.94 -0.81
N TRP A 67 5.14 -3.18 -2.01
CA TRP A 67 4.52 -4.46 -2.38
C TRP A 67 5.51 -5.63 -2.22
N CYS A 68 6.75 -5.47 -2.67
CA CYS A 68 7.80 -6.49 -2.51
C CYS A 68 8.17 -6.75 -1.04
N ARG A 69 8.20 -5.70 -0.20
CA ARG A 69 8.38 -5.84 1.25
C ARG A 69 7.25 -6.64 1.89
N ILE A 70 5.99 -6.33 1.56
CA ILE A 70 4.82 -7.05 2.06
C ILE A 70 4.85 -8.51 1.62
N ARG A 71 5.25 -8.78 0.37
CA ARG A 71 5.45 -10.16 -0.11
C ARG A 71 6.44 -10.95 0.74
N CYS A 72 7.50 -10.31 1.25
CA CYS A 72 8.48 -10.96 2.14
C CYS A 72 7.97 -11.13 3.58
N VAL A 73 6.86 -10.47 3.95
CA VAL A 73 6.15 -10.71 5.22
C VAL A 73 5.21 -11.92 5.09
N ASP A 74 4.68 -12.17 3.89
CA ASP A 74 3.74 -13.26 3.63
C ASP A 74 4.42 -14.64 3.72
N PRO A 75 4.06 -15.49 4.71
CA PRO A 75 4.66 -16.81 4.89
C PRO A 75 4.32 -17.79 3.77
N ASP A 76 3.28 -17.51 2.97
CA ASP A 76 2.89 -18.35 1.83
C ASP A 76 3.83 -18.19 0.63
N THR A 77 4.79 -17.26 0.70
CA THR A 77 5.72 -16.99 -0.40
C THR A 77 7.13 -17.47 -0.08
N LYS A 78 7.81 -17.96 -1.12
CA LYS A 78 9.24 -18.32 -1.03
C LYS A 78 10.19 -17.12 -1.00
N TYR A 79 9.66 -15.90 -1.10
CA TYR A 79 10.48 -14.71 -1.24
C TYR A 79 10.92 -14.20 0.12
N ASN A 80 12.21 -13.89 0.23
CA ASN A 80 12.85 -13.39 1.44
C ASN A 80 13.88 -12.31 1.08
N GLY A 81 14.49 -11.68 2.08
CA GLY A 81 15.59 -10.72 1.93
C GLY A 81 15.19 -9.23 2.02
N MET A 82 13.90 -8.90 1.93
CA MET A 82 13.41 -7.56 2.28
C MET A 82 12.69 -7.58 3.63
N LYS A 83 12.98 -6.59 4.48
CA LYS A 83 12.30 -6.42 5.76
C LYS A 83 11.08 -5.52 5.60
N GLY A 84 9.89 -6.02 5.97
CA GLY A 84 8.70 -5.18 6.14
C GLY A 84 8.87 -4.23 7.32
N SER A 85 8.25 -3.04 7.25
CA SER A 85 8.19 -2.16 8.42
C SER A 85 7.29 -2.74 9.51
N ASP A 86 7.46 -2.31 10.76
CA ASP A 86 6.61 -2.73 11.88
C ASP A 86 5.13 -2.47 11.59
N MET A 87 4.81 -1.36 10.90
CA MET A 87 3.46 -1.04 10.46
C MET A 87 2.95 -2.04 9.41
N GLN A 88 3.78 -2.40 8.42
CA GLN A 88 3.41 -3.39 7.41
C GLN A 88 3.14 -4.76 8.04
N ILE A 89 3.99 -5.19 8.97
CA ILE A 89 3.82 -6.45 9.71
C ILE A 89 2.52 -6.43 10.51
N LYS A 90 2.29 -5.38 11.32
CA LYS A 90 1.07 -5.22 12.11
C LYS A 90 -0.19 -5.24 11.24
N VAL A 91 -0.20 -4.50 10.13
CA VAL A 91 -1.36 -4.44 9.23
C VAL A 91 -1.57 -5.78 8.53
N PHE A 92 -0.49 -6.44 8.07
CA PHE A 92 -0.57 -7.78 7.49
C PHE A 92 -1.18 -8.79 8.47
N ASP A 93 -0.68 -8.84 9.71
CA ASP A 93 -1.23 -9.70 10.76
C ASP A 93 -2.72 -9.44 11.02
N ASN A 94 -3.15 -8.17 10.96
CA ASN A 94 -4.56 -7.83 11.09
C ASN A 94 -5.39 -8.37 9.92
N PHE A 95 -4.88 -8.34 8.69
CA PHE A 95 -5.55 -8.94 7.52
C PHE A 95 -5.63 -10.46 7.62
N ILE A 96 -4.60 -11.12 8.17
CA ILE A 96 -4.62 -12.56 8.43
C ILE A 96 -5.66 -12.92 9.51
N LYS A 97 -5.78 -12.11 10.57
CA LYS A 97 -6.72 -12.34 11.69
C LYS A 97 -8.18 -12.04 11.32
N ASP A 98 -8.43 -10.97 10.57
CA ASP A 98 -9.78 -10.51 10.20
C ASP A 98 -9.76 -9.85 8.83
N PHE A 99 -9.74 -10.68 7.78
CA PHE A 99 -9.77 -10.19 6.41
C PHE A 99 -11.04 -9.38 6.09
N PRO A 100 -12.27 -9.81 6.43
CA PRO A 100 -13.48 -9.04 6.13
C PRO A 100 -13.49 -7.64 6.78
N GLY A 101 -13.09 -7.53 8.05
CA GLY A 101 -13.05 -6.24 8.73
C GLY A 101 -11.96 -5.31 8.18
N MET A 102 -10.80 -5.85 7.84
CA MET A 102 -9.71 -5.07 7.23
C MET A 102 -10.02 -4.65 5.79
N LYS A 103 -10.70 -5.49 5.01
CA LYS A 103 -11.25 -5.13 3.70
C LYS A 103 -12.25 -3.97 3.83
N ALA A 104 -13.20 -4.05 4.76
CA ALA A 104 -14.16 -2.97 4.98
C ALA A 104 -13.47 -1.66 5.39
N LYS A 105 -12.36 -1.71 6.15
CA LYS A 105 -11.54 -0.53 6.47
C LYS A 105 -10.87 0.05 5.21
N ALA A 106 -10.29 -0.79 4.36
CA ALA A 106 -9.68 -0.35 3.10
C ALA A 106 -10.72 0.31 2.18
N GLU A 107 -11.90 -0.29 2.04
CA GLU A 107 -13.01 0.27 1.26
C GLU A 107 -13.48 1.62 1.82
N LYS A 108 -13.56 1.77 3.15
CA LYS A 108 -13.86 3.06 3.79
C LYS A 108 -12.80 4.12 3.47
N ILE A 109 -11.51 3.76 3.47
CA ILE A 109 -10.41 4.67 3.11
C ILE A 109 -10.55 5.09 1.65
N TYR A 110 -10.78 4.14 0.73
CA TYR A 110 -11.01 4.47 -0.68
C TYR A 110 -12.19 5.43 -0.85
N ASN A 111 -13.33 5.15 -0.21
CA ASN A 111 -14.53 5.98 -0.31
C ASN A 111 -14.36 7.38 0.32
N LYS A 112 -13.50 7.52 1.33
CA LYS A 112 -13.24 8.81 2.00
C LYS A 112 -12.54 9.83 1.09
N TYR A 113 -11.74 9.35 0.13
CA TYR A 113 -10.94 10.19 -0.77
C TYR A 113 -11.27 9.96 -2.26
N ARG A 114 -12.46 9.41 -2.53
CA ARG A 114 -12.96 9.18 -3.89
C ARG A 114 -13.56 10.42 -4.51
#